data_AF-A0A7Y8U5A9-F1
#
_entry.id   AF-A0A7Y8U5A9-F1
#
_cell.length_a   1.000
_cell.length_b   1.000
_cell.length_c   1.000
_cell.angle_alpha   90.00
_cell.angle_beta   90.00
_cell.angle_gamma   90.00
#
_symmetry.space_group_name_H-M   'P 1'
#
loop_
_entity.id
_entity.type
_entity.pdbx_description
1 polymer ?
#
loop_
_entity_poly.entity_id
_entity_poly.type
_entity_poly.pdbx_seq_one_letter_code
_entity_poly.pdbx_strand_id
1 'polypeptide(L)'
;MADKDHEVLQLFTSRVHPLSVKLSEMLNEHYSHQSERRGCGYTQATRVLAEYVNTTRDVADYQDLKLFETWEAKNLRQLKDQSSSYQLEVDDWHNLDQNLQVQQFLAHAPDSDYKQQLQAEYQRQKALRGLSQHAQLEESKLICDLIEDVILPKTRDGTGVVELKNRSEKPKVGSCPMAENFFLKIAHRRVLRQGEINIFIDEQGEPLLMEKMNMGDNHSCISLRPVIMNGVRLPAGSLFSVDYDITQIAQKIPNQEYSGYIIPHNAIDGFWFLRLTTLAVSPVHRKRAFSTHFEQQVANGLFSPGTTELQQLMDVALAQLE
;
A
#
# COMPACT_ATOMS: atom_id res chain seq x y z
N MET A 1 -15.68 -28.48 6.12
CA MET A 1 -14.21 -28.56 5.92
C MET A 1 -13.63 -27.57 6.90
N ALA A 2 -12.65 -27.95 7.73
CA ALA A 2 -12.00 -26.98 8.60
C ALA A 2 -11.42 -25.88 7.70
N ASP A 3 -11.97 -24.66 7.79
CA ASP A 3 -11.52 -23.53 6.98
C ASP A 3 -10.05 -23.34 7.26
N LYS A 4 -9.23 -23.59 6.26
CA LYS A 4 -7.80 -23.37 6.38
C LYS A 4 -7.62 -21.86 6.34
N ASP A 5 -7.23 -21.28 7.47
CA ASP A 5 -6.99 -19.83 7.58
C ASP A 5 -6.16 -19.31 6.43
N HIS A 6 -6.45 -18.08 6.00
CA HIS A 6 -5.73 -17.40 4.93
C HIS A 6 -4.20 -17.44 5.16
N GLU A 7 -3.37 -17.64 4.11
CA GLU A 7 -1.90 -17.81 4.22
C GLU A 7 -1.23 -16.69 5.03
N VAL A 8 -1.59 -15.43 4.77
CA VAL A 8 -1.13 -14.27 5.56
C VAL A 8 -1.38 -14.49 7.06
N LEU A 9 -2.55 -14.94 7.48
CA LEU A 9 -2.87 -15.16 8.89
C LEU A 9 -1.99 -16.26 9.49
N GLN A 10 -1.76 -17.34 8.75
CA GLN A 10 -0.85 -18.41 9.19
C GLN A 10 0.58 -17.90 9.38
N LEU A 11 1.08 -17.06 8.46
CA LEU A 11 2.42 -16.49 8.54
C LEU A 11 2.56 -15.56 9.76
N PHE A 12 1.61 -14.65 9.96
CA PHE A 12 1.65 -13.72 11.08
C PHE A 12 1.54 -14.44 12.43
N THR A 13 0.62 -15.40 12.56
CA THR A 13 0.46 -16.20 13.78
C THR A 13 1.70 -17.04 14.10
N SER A 14 2.37 -17.61 13.09
CA SER A 14 3.51 -18.51 13.31
C SER A 14 4.86 -17.81 13.50
N ARG A 15 5.01 -16.56 13.03
CA ARG A 15 6.31 -15.89 12.96
C ARG A 15 6.40 -14.55 13.70
N VAL A 16 5.28 -13.87 13.90
CA VAL A 16 5.26 -12.52 14.49
C VAL A 16 4.22 -12.47 15.62
N HIS A 17 3.02 -11.97 15.33
CA HIS A 17 1.85 -12.01 16.19
C HIS A 17 0.61 -12.14 15.32
N PRO A 18 -0.48 -12.76 15.83
CA PRO A 18 -1.77 -12.78 15.16
C PRO A 18 -2.23 -11.36 14.78
N LEU A 19 -2.78 -11.22 13.57
CA LEU A 19 -3.40 -9.97 13.13
C LEU A 19 -4.71 -9.73 13.88
N SER A 20 -5.10 -8.46 13.98
CA SER A 20 -6.35 -8.03 14.61
C SER A 20 -7.55 -8.81 14.07
N VAL A 21 -8.54 -9.05 14.93
CA VAL A 21 -9.78 -9.77 14.57
C VAL A 21 -10.40 -9.20 13.30
N LYS A 22 -10.44 -7.86 13.16
CA LYS A 22 -10.98 -7.19 11.97
C LYS A 22 -10.24 -7.58 10.69
N LEU A 23 -8.90 -7.58 10.69
CA LEU A 23 -8.12 -7.98 9.51
C LEU A 23 -8.23 -9.48 9.24
N SER A 24 -8.24 -10.30 10.29
CA SER A 24 -8.42 -11.75 10.20
C SER A 24 -9.77 -12.12 9.56
N GLU A 25 -10.86 -11.50 10.03
CA GLU A 25 -12.19 -11.67 9.46
C GLU A 25 -12.26 -11.19 8.00
N MET A 26 -11.62 -10.06 7.66
CA MET A 26 -11.60 -9.56 6.28
C MET A 26 -10.82 -10.49 5.33
N LEU A 27 -9.65 -10.97 5.73
CA LEU A 27 -8.79 -11.84 4.92
C LEU A 27 -9.38 -13.24 4.74
N ASN A 28 -10.10 -13.76 5.74
CA ASN A 28 -10.89 -14.99 5.63
C ASN A 28 -12.27 -14.78 4.95
N GLU A 29 -12.54 -13.57 4.43
CA GLU A 29 -13.80 -13.22 3.78
C GLU A 29 -15.04 -13.50 4.64
N HIS A 30 -14.95 -13.31 5.96
CA HIS A 30 -16.08 -13.49 6.85
C HIS A 30 -17.29 -12.65 6.40
N TYR A 31 -18.50 -13.23 6.46
CA TYR A 31 -19.71 -12.66 5.87
C TYR A 31 -20.02 -11.23 6.36
N SER A 32 -19.61 -10.88 7.59
CA SER A 32 -19.79 -9.53 8.16
C SER A 32 -19.02 -8.43 7.42
N HIS A 33 -17.98 -8.79 6.66
CA HIS A 33 -17.17 -7.87 5.86
C HIS A 33 -17.39 -7.99 4.36
N GLN A 34 -18.29 -8.88 3.93
CA GLN A 34 -18.71 -8.96 2.55
C GLN A 34 -19.75 -7.88 2.26
N SER A 35 -19.53 -7.10 1.19
CA SER A 35 -20.55 -6.16 0.72
C SER A 35 -20.54 -6.03 -0.78
N GLU A 36 -21.70 -5.83 -1.38
CA GLU A 36 -21.82 -5.65 -2.83
C GLU A 36 -20.98 -4.50 -3.35
N ARG A 37 -20.89 -3.39 -2.61
CA ARG A 37 -20.18 -2.18 -3.04
C ARG A 37 -18.69 -2.15 -2.68
N ARG A 38 -18.30 -2.73 -1.54
CA ARG A 38 -16.91 -2.64 -1.03
C ARG A 38 -16.14 -3.94 -1.20
N GLY A 39 -16.76 -5.00 -1.74
CA GLY A 39 -16.13 -6.30 -1.97
C GLY A 39 -15.91 -7.10 -0.67
N CYS A 40 -15.00 -8.06 -0.75
CA CYS A 40 -14.55 -8.94 0.33
C CYS A 40 -13.01 -9.10 0.26
N GLY A 41 -12.44 -9.89 1.18
CA GLY A 41 -11.05 -10.32 1.08
C GLY A 41 -10.08 -9.15 1.04
N TYR A 42 -9.19 -9.18 0.05
CA TYR A 42 -8.13 -8.19 -0.11
C TYR A 42 -8.66 -6.80 -0.41
N THR A 43 -9.84 -6.72 -1.03
CA THR A 43 -10.45 -5.44 -1.29
C THR A 43 -10.78 -4.70 0.01
N GLN A 44 -11.30 -5.42 1.01
CA GLN A 44 -11.64 -4.84 2.31
C GLN A 44 -10.40 -4.69 3.19
N ALA A 45 -9.53 -5.69 3.21
CA ALA A 45 -8.30 -5.64 3.98
C ALA A 45 -7.43 -4.44 3.56
N THR A 46 -7.23 -4.22 2.26
CA THR A 46 -6.41 -3.09 1.77
C THR A 46 -7.09 -1.73 1.97
N ARG A 47 -8.43 -1.68 2.05
CA ARG A 47 -9.17 -0.47 2.45
C ARG A 47 -8.97 -0.12 3.92
N VAL A 48 -8.88 -1.12 4.79
CA VAL A 48 -8.54 -0.88 6.20
C VAL A 48 -7.07 -0.50 6.35
N LEU A 49 -6.17 -1.19 5.64
CA LEU A 49 -4.75 -0.82 5.61
C LEU A 49 -4.53 0.60 5.08
N ALA A 50 -5.41 1.11 4.22
CA ALA A 50 -5.35 2.48 3.76
C ALA A 50 -5.41 3.52 4.90
N GLU A 51 -6.06 3.22 6.03
CA GLU A 51 -6.05 4.12 7.19
C GLU A 51 -4.63 4.31 7.75
N TYR A 52 -3.84 3.23 7.78
CA TYR A 52 -2.45 3.25 8.24
C TYR A 52 -1.50 3.82 7.19
N VAL A 53 -1.72 3.51 5.90
CA VAL A 53 -0.93 4.04 4.78
C VAL A 53 -1.04 5.56 4.66
N ASN A 54 -2.25 6.11 4.83
CA ASN A 54 -2.49 7.55 4.71
C ASN A 54 -2.14 8.34 5.98
N THR A 55 -1.67 7.67 7.04
CA THR A 55 -1.27 8.32 8.29
C THR A 55 0.26 8.49 8.30
N THR A 56 0.72 9.71 8.49
CA THR A 56 2.15 9.99 8.67
C THR A 56 2.66 9.35 9.95
N ARG A 57 3.83 8.69 9.89
CA ARG A 57 4.42 8.02 11.05
C ARG A 57 4.86 9.04 12.08
N ASP A 58 4.45 8.82 13.32
CA ASP A 58 4.81 9.62 14.48
C ASP A 58 5.46 8.70 15.52
N VAL A 59 6.67 9.05 15.95
CA VAL A 59 7.46 8.29 16.94
C VAL A 59 6.85 8.30 18.35
N ALA A 60 5.86 9.17 18.59
CA ALA A 60 5.08 9.22 19.82
C ALA A 60 3.74 8.47 19.72
N ASP A 61 3.30 8.13 18.51
CA ASP A 61 2.10 7.33 18.28
C ASP A 61 2.44 5.84 18.20
N TYR A 62 1.52 5.01 18.71
CA TYR A 62 1.60 3.56 18.74
C TYR A 62 0.37 2.91 18.09
N GLN A 63 -0.49 3.71 17.43
CA GLN A 63 -1.72 3.22 16.80
C GLN A 63 -1.48 2.19 15.70
N ASP A 64 -0.32 2.23 15.05
CA ASP A 64 0.08 1.23 14.04
C ASP A 64 0.11 -0.20 14.61
N LEU A 65 0.33 -0.36 15.93
CA LEU A 65 0.30 -1.66 16.60
C LEU A 65 -1.10 -2.27 16.67
N LYS A 66 -2.18 -1.49 16.47
CA LYS A 66 -3.57 -1.99 16.40
C LYS A 66 -3.80 -2.97 15.23
N LEU A 67 -2.83 -3.12 14.33
CA LEU A 67 -2.82 -4.17 13.32
C LEU A 67 -2.78 -5.58 13.91
N PHE A 68 -2.29 -5.75 15.14
CA PHE A 68 -2.17 -7.04 15.83
C PHE A 68 -3.31 -7.26 16.84
N GLU A 69 -3.68 -8.53 17.07
CA GLU A 69 -4.74 -8.91 18.01
C GLU A 69 -4.40 -8.52 19.45
N THR A 70 -3.20 -8.90 19.88
CA THR A 70 -2.62 -8.50 21.15
C THR A 70 -1.57 -7.43 20.89
N TRP A 71 -1.86 -6.18 21.25
CA TRP A 71 -0.88 -5.10 21.17
C TRP A 71 -0.77 -4.39 22.52
N GLU A 72 0.45 -4.14 22.96
CA GLU A 72 0.75 -3.45 24.22
C GLU A 72 1.76 -2.32 23.97
N ALA A 73 1.26 -1.11 23.71
CA ALA A 73 2.13 0.07 23.57
C ALA A 73 2.93 0.38 24.85
N LYS A 74 2.50 -0.15 26.01
CA LYS A 74 3.18 0.03 27.29
C LYS A 74 4.63 -0.44 27.22
N ASN A 75 4.91 -1.58 26.58
CA ASN A 75 6.25 -2.16 26.55
C ASN A 75 7.20 -1.29 25.73
N LEU A 76 6.78 -0.86 24.53
CA LEU A 76 7.56 0.05 23.69
C LEU A 76 7.76 1.42 24.34
N ARG A 77 6.73 1.95 25.00
CA ARG A 77 6.84 3.21 25.75
C ARG A 77 7.87 3.09 26.90
N GLN A 78 7.83 1.99 27.66
CA GLN A 78 8.80 1.72 28.71
C GLN A 78 10.23 1.57 28.17
N LEU A 79 10.39 0.89 27.03
CA LEU A 79 11.69 0.77 26.35
C LEU A 79 12.25 2.14 25.95
N LYS A 80 11.39 3.03 25.47
CA LYS A 80 11.73 4.41 25.13
C LYS A 80 12.16 5.21 26.36
N ASP A 81 11.29 5.25 27.37
CA ASP A 81 11.46 6.04 28.59
C ASP A 81 12.69 5.63 29.41
N GLN A 82 13.04 4.34 29.41
CA GLN A 82 14.18 3.82 30.17
C GLN A 82 15.51 3.84 29.40
N SER A 83 15.49 4.07 28.09
CA SER A 83 16.67 3.91 27.22
C SER A 83 17.89 4.70 27.73
N SER A 84 17.71 5.95 28.12
CA SER A 84 18.81 6.80 28.61
C SER A 84 19.47 6.28 29.89
N SER A 85 18.73 5.55 30.74
CA SER A 85 19.29 4.92 31.95
C SER A 85 20.30 3.81 31.62
N TYR A 86 20.23 3.27 30.40
CA TYR A 86 21.10 2.24 29.86
C TYR A 86 22.14 2.79 28.87
N GLN A 87 22.32 4.12 28.79
CA GLN A 87 23.22 4.79 27.83
C GLN A 87 22.89 4.46 26.37
N LEU A 88 21.61 4.22 26.09
CA LEU A 88 21.06 3.99 24.75
C LEU A 88 20.04 5.10 24.46
N GLU A 89 20.02 5.62 23.23
CA GLU A 89 19.02 6.61 22.82
C GLU A 89 18.04 5.97 21.83
N VAL A 90 16.87 5.57 22.34
CA VAL A 90 15.77 5.03 21.51
C VAL A 90 14.72 6.12 21.36
N ASP A 91 14.85 6.97 20.35
CA ASP A 91 13.89 8.06 20.08
C ASP A 91 12.77 7.64 19.12
N ASP A 92 13.01 6.60 18.33
CA ASP A 92 12.04 6.00 17.42
C ASP A 92 11.93 4.51 17.71
N TRP A 93 10.69 4.04 17.90
CA TRP A 93 10.41 2.63 18.17
C TRP A 93 10.31 1.80 16.89
N HIS A 94 10.25 2.45 15.72
CA HIS A 94 10.29 1.76 14.43
C HIS A 94 11.73 1.35 14.06
N ASN A 95 11.87 0.27 13.28
CA ASN A 95 13.15 -0.20 12.73
C ASN A 95 14.27 -0.42 13.78
N LEU A 96 13.93 -0.80 15.03
CA LEU A 96 14.88 -1.13 16.10
C LEU A 96 15.81 -2.28 15.69
N ASP A 97 15.35 -3.19 14.84
CA ASP A 97 16.16 -4.30 14.33
C ASP A 97 17.32 -3.83 13.43
N GLN A 98 17.20 -2.65 12.83
CA GLN A 98 18.22 -2.02 11.98
C GLN A 98 19.04 -0.94 12.71
N ASN A 99 18.65 -0.54 13.92
CA ASN A 99 19.36 0.50 14.67
C ASN A 99 20.72 -0.04 15.18
N LEU A 100 21.81 0.59 14.74
CA LEU A 100 23.18 0.18 15.10
C LEU A 100 23.47 0.28 16.60
N GLN A 101 22.94 1.29 17.29
CA GLN A 101 23.13 1.44 18.73
C GLN A 101 22.40 0.32 19.48
N VAL A 102 21.18 -0.02 19.06
CA VAL A 102 20.41 -1.15 19.61
C VAL A 102 21.16 -2.46 19.41
N GLN A 103 21.71 -2.71 18.22
CA GLN A 103 22.50 -3.92 17.94
C GLN A 103 23.75 -4.00 18.80
N GLN A 104 24.50 -2.90 18.93
CA GLN A 104 25.69 -2.84 19.78
C GLN A 104 25.35 -3.05 21.25
N PHE A 105 24.27 -2.44 21.74
CA PHE A 105 23.77 -2.61 23.09
C PHE A 105 23.40 -4.07 23.37
N LEU A 106 22.59 -4.70 22.52
CA LEU A 106 22.18 -6.09 22.71
C LEU A 106 23.36 -7.07 22.71
N ALA A 107 24.42 -6.78 21.96
CA ALA A 107 25.62 -7.60 21.90
C ALA A 107 26.52 -7.52 23.15
N HIS A 108 26.59 -6.36 23.82
CA HIS A 108 27.60 -6.09 24.86
C HIS A 108 27.01 -5.79 26.25
N ALA A 109 25.74 -5.40 26.33
CA ALA A 109 25.11 -5.06 27.60
C ALA A 109 24.99 -6.30 28.50
N PRO A 110 25.14 -6.13 29.83
CA PRO A 110 24.84 -7.20 30.78
C PRO A 110 23.36 -7.58 30.70
N ASP A 111 23.03 -8.81 31.09
CA ASP A 111 21.65 -9.26 31.11
C ASP A 111 20.83 -8.46 32.15
N SER A 112 19.70 -7.94 31.69
CA SER A 112 18.75 -7.15 32.46
C SER A 112 17.35 -7.32 31.87
N ASP A 113 16.32 -6.99 32.65
CA ASP A 113 14.94 -7.00 32.17
C ASP A 113 14.76 -6.09 30.95
N TYR A 114 15.42 -4.93 30.94
CA TYR A 114 15.43 -4.02 29.81
C TYR A 114 16.03 -4.65 28.56
N LYS A 115 17.21 -5.28 28.68
CA LYS A 115 17.87 -5.97 27.55
C LYS A 115 16.98 -7.09 27.01
N GLN A 116 16.32 -7.86 27.88
CA GLN A 116 15.40 -8.93 27.46
C GLN A 116 14.19 -8.38 26.69
N GLN A 117 13.56 -7.31 27.19
CA GLN A 117 12.43 -6.65 26.52
C GLN A 117 12.84 -6.06 25.16
N LEU A 118 13.97 -5.36 25.11
CA LEU A 118 14.50 -4.81 23.87
C LEU A 118 14.86 -5.91 22.88
N GLN A 119 15.44 -7.02 23.36
CA GLN A 119 15.77 -8.17 22.53
C GLN A 119 14.53 -8.82 21.93
N ALA A 120 13.45 -8.95 22.71
CA ALA A 120 12.18 -9.51 22.22
C ALA A 120 11.59 -8.63 21.11
N GLU A 121 11.56 -7.31 21.31
CA GLU A 121 11.08 -6.38 20.29
C GLU A 121 11.97 -6.37 19.04
N TYR A 122 13.30 -6.39 19.22
CA TYR A 122 14.26 -6.53 18.13
C TYR A 122 13.98 -7.78 17.29
N GLN A 123 13.76 -8.94 17.92
CA GLN A 123 13.46 -10.18 17.20
C GLN A 123 12.09 -10.13 16.50
N ARG A 124 11.09 -9.51 17.13
CA ARG A 124 9.77 -9.30 16.52
C ARG A 124 9.87 -8.51 15.23
N GLN A 125 10.55 -7.36 15.26
CA GLN A 125 10.75 -6.51 14.09
C GLN A 125 11.59 -7.22 13.02
N LYS A 126 12.64 -7.94 13.43
CA LYS A 126 13.44 -8.76 12.51
C LYS A 126 12.64 -9.88 11.85
N ALA A 127 11.73 -10.53 12.57
CA ALA A 127 10.87 -11.59 12.05
C ALA A 127 9.78 -11.04 11.12
N LEU A 128 9.32 -9.81 11.38
CA LEU A 128 8.41 -9.09 10.49
C LEU A 128 9.11 -8.65 9.21
N ARG A 129 10.38 -8.21 9.29
CA ARG A 129 11.18 -7.82 8.14
C ARG A 129 11.46 -9.00 7.22
N GLY A 130 10.94 -8.95 6.00
CA GLY A 130 11.04 -10.02 5.03
C GLY A 130 10.02 -11.14 5.22
N LEU A 131 8.96 -10.93 6.02
CA LEU A 131 7.92 -11.95 6.23
C LEU A 131 7.29 -12.41 4.90
N SER A 132 7.18 -11.51 3.92
CA SER A 132 6.68 -11.80 2.57
C SER A 132 7.52 -12.86 1.84
N GLN A 133 8.80 -13.03 2.15
CA GLN A 133 9.65 -14.07 1.55
C GLN A 133 9.20 -15.48 1.91
N HIS A 134 8.41 -15.63 2.99
CA HIS A 134 7.83 -16.91 3.39
C HIS A 134 6.48 -17.21 2.74
N ALA A 135 5.85 -16.21 2.10
CA ALA A 135 4.59 -16.40 1.39
C ALA A 135 4.80 -17.07 0.03
N GLN A 136 3.93 -18.03 -0.28
CA GLN A 136 3.92 -18.73 -1.57
C GLN A 136 3.07 -18.01 -2.60
N LEU A 137 1.95 -17.42 -2.18
CA LEU A 137 1.02 -16.74 -3.07
C LEU A 137 1.50 -15.31 -3.38
N GLU A 138 1.40 -14.89 -4.65
CA GLU A 138 1.79 -13.55 -5.11
C GLU A 138 1.13 -12.46 -4.27
N GLU A 139 -0.19 -12.57 -4.11
CA GLU A 139 -0.98 -11.58 -3.41
C GLU A 139 -0.70 -11.55 -1.90
N SER A 140 -0.36 -12.69 -1.28
CA SER A 140 0.03 -12.75 0.13
C SER A 140 1.32 -11.97 0.38
N LYS A 141 2.27 -12.00 -0.56
CA LYS A 141 3.50 -11.20 -0.47
C LYS A 141 3.18 -9.72 -0.37
N LEU A 142 2.26 -9.23 -1.21
CA LEU A 142 1.84 -7.83 -1.21
C LEU A 142 1.23 -7.40 0.12
N ILE A 143 0.37 -8.24 0.73
CA ILE A 143 -0.25 -7.93 2.03
C ILE A 143 0.78 -7.99 3.16
N CYS A 144 1.68 -8.97 3.14
CA CYS A 144 2.77 -9.04 4.11
C CYS A 144 3.68 -7.81 4.03
N ASP A 145 4.08 -7.38 2.83
CA ASP A 145 4.91 -6.19 2.62
C ASP A 145 4.20 -4.90 3.11
N LEU A 146 2.90 -4.75 2.82
CA LEU A 146 2.11 -3.61 3.31
C LEU A 146 2.09 -3.54 4.84
N ILE A 147 1.85 -4.66 5.52
CA ILE A 147 1.77 -4.72 6.98
C ILE A 147 3.16 -4.55 7.60
N GLU A 148 4.20 -5.14 7.00
CA GLU A 148 5.59 -4.94 7.39
C GLU A 148 5.91 -3.45 7.42
N ASP A 149 5.65 -2.74 6.32
CA ASP A 149 6.07 -1.36 6.16
C ASP A 149 5.26 -0.36 7.00
N VAL A 150 4.05 -0.72 7.43
CA VAL A 150 3.33 0.09 8.44
C VAL A 150 4.12 0.13 9.75
N ILE A 151 4.69 -0.99 10.17
CA ILE A 151 5.47 -1.12 11.42
C ILE A 151 6.95 -0.76 11.22
N LEU A 152 7.48 -1.00 10.02
CA LEU A 152 8.89 -0.87 9.66
C LEU A 152 9.03 0.05 8.44
N PRO A 153 8.74 1.36 8.61
CA PRO A 153 8.64 2.32 7.51
C PRO A 153 9.94 2.39 6.72
N LYS A 154 9.77 2.55 5.40
CA LYS A 154 10.85 2.67 4.43
C LYS A 154 11.04 4.12 4.00
N THR A 155 12.19 4.42 3.44
CA THR A 155 12.49 5.74 2.88
C THR A 155 12.85 5.62 1.40
N ARG A 156 12.75 6.73 0.67
CA ARG A 156 13.28 6.85 -0.69
C ARG A 156 14.74 6.42 -0.75
N ASP A 157 15.59 6.93 0.14
CA ASP A 157 17.03 6.65 0.17
C ASP A 157 17.34 5.16 0.41
N GLY A 158 16.53 4.48 1.22
CA GLY A 158 16.72 3.06 1.54
C GLY A 158 16.22 2.10 0.46
N THR A 159 15.42 2.57 -0.50
CA THR A 159 14.72 1.68 -1.46
C THR A 159 14.87 2.08 -2.92
N GLY A 160 15.24 3.32 -3.22
CA GLY A 160 15.20 3.89 -4.57
C GLY A 160 13.79 4.09 -5.14
N VAL A 161 12.74 3.89 -4.34
CA VAL A 161 11.35 4.03 -4.77
C VAL A 161 10.88 5.47 -4.54
N VAL A 162 10.14 6.03 -5.49
CA VAL A 162 9.61 7.40 -5.42
C VAL A 162 8.61 7.52 -4.27
N GLU A 163 8.78 8.56 -3.46
CA GLU A 163 7.88 8.88 -2.35
C GLU A 163 6.84 9.93 -2.76
N LEU A 164 5.57 9.59 -2.62
CA LEU A 164 4.45 10.47 -2.94
C LEU A 164 4.11 11.37 -1.76
N LYS A 165 3.82 12.63 -2.06
CA LYS A 165 3.28 13.59 -1.08
C LYS A 165 1.87 13.14 -0.68
N ASN A 166 1.64 12.91 0.61
CA ASN A 166 0.32 12.55 1.12
C ASN A 166 -0.62 13.77 1.21
N ARG A 167 -1.93 13.56 1.06
CA ARG A 167 -2.95 14.57 1.38
C ARG A 167 -3.22 14.64 2.88
N SER A 168 -3.47 15.83 3.39
CA SER A 168 -3.89 16.03 4.78
C SER A 168 -5.34 15.62 5.03
N GLU A 169 -6.21 15.73 4.02
CA GLU A 169 -7.64 15.48 4.15
C GLU A 169 -8.09 14.25 3.36
N LYS A 170 -8.95 13.46 4.01
CA LYS A 170 -9.57 12.29 3.39
C LYS A 170 -10.49 12.73 2.23
N PRO A 171 -10.29 12.22 1.01
CA PRO A 171 -11.12 12.57 -0.13
C PRO A 171 -12.55 12.04 0.04
N LYS A 172 -13.51 12.71 -0.61
CA LYS A 172 -14.90 12.26 -0.69
C LYS A 172 -15.12 11.10 -1.68
N VAL A 173 -14.13 10.80 -2.52
CA VAL A 173 -14.15 9.75 -3.54
C VAL A 173 -13.52 8.44 -3.04
N GLY A 174 -13.73 7.33 -3.77
CA GLY A 174 -13.08 6.03 -3.47
C GLY A 174 -13.99 4.82 -3.27
N SER A 175 -15.29 4.99 -3.53
CA SER A 175 -16.28 3.92 -3.41
C SER A 175 -16.75 3.32 -4.74
N CYS A 176 -16.42 3.96 -5.88
CA CYS A 176 -16.92 3.52 -7.18
C CYS A 176 -16.27 2.18 -7.62
N PRO A 177 -17.04 1.07 -7.72
CA PRO A 177 -16.51 -0.22 -8.16
C PRO A 177 -16.11 -0.20 -9.65
N MET A 178 -16.63 0.77 -10.41
CA MET A 178 -16.38 0.94 -11.84
C MET A 178 -15.09 1.71 -12.15
N ALA A 179 -14.38 2.26 -11.15
CA ALA A 179 -13.15 3.01 -11.39
C ALA A 179 -12.12 2.17 -12.17
N GLU A 180 -11.99 0.89 -11.83
CA GLU A 180 -11.11 -0.06 -12.53
C GLU A 180 -11.53 -0.32 -13.98
N ASN A 181 -12.81 -0.21 -14.33
CA ASN A 181 -13.27 -0.46 -15.72
C ASN A 181 -12.62 0.50 -16.71
N PHE A 182 -12.38 1.75 -16.31
CA PHE A 182 -11.77 2.74 -17.18
C PHE A 182 -10.29 2.43 -17.41
N PHE A 183 -9.54 2.08 -16.36
CA PHE A 183 -8.16 1.62 -16.52
C PHE A 183 -8.09 0.36 -17.39
N LEU A 184 -9.00 -0.59 -17.18
CA LEU A 184 -9.11 -1.78 -18.02
C LEU A 184 -9.37 -1.43 -19.50
N LYS A 185 -10.19 -0.42 -19.81
CA LYS A 185 -10.41 0.04 -21.19
C LYS A 185 -9.20 0.78 -21.76
N ILE A 186 -8.58 1.65 -20.97
CA ILE A 186 -7.38 2.42 -21.36
C ILE A 186 -6.25 1.47 -21.72
N ALA A 187 -6.05 0.40 -20.95
CA ALA A 187 -5.06 -0.66 -21.23
C ALA A 187 -5.22 -1.31 -22.62
N HIS A 188 -6.43 -1.25 -23.20
CA HIS A 188 -6.73 -1.73 -24.55
C HIS A 188 -6.93 -0.60 -25.55
N ARG A 189 -6.37 0.59 -25.26
CA ARG A 189 -6.41 1.78 -26.11
C ARG A 189 -7.83 2.28 -26.41
N ARG A 190 -8.79 1.99 -25.52
CA ARG A 190 -10.20 2.41 -25.62
C ARG A 190 -10.52 3.53 -24.64
N VAL A 191 -10.15 4.76 -25.00
CA VAL A 191 -10.53 5.97 -24.26
C VAL A 191 -11.90 6.47 -24.73
N LEU A 192 -12.73 6.95 -23.81
CA LEU A 192 -14.02 7.56 -24.18
C LEU A 192 -13.79 8.86 -24.97
N ARG A 193 -14.72 9.25 -25.85
CA ARG A 193 -14.58 10.43 -26.73
C ARG A 193 -14.29 11.75 -26.00
N GLN A 194 -14.70 11.88 -24.74
CA GLN A 194 -14.44 13.03 -23.87
C GLN A 194 -13.53 12.69 -22.69
N GLY A 195 -13.00 11.46 -22.64
CA GLY A 195 -12.08 11.02 -21.61
C GLY A 195 -10.70 11.59 -21.85
N GLU A 196 -10.05 12.00 -20.78
CA GLU A 196 -8.67 12.48 -20.78
C GLU A 196 -7.84 11.58 -19.88
N ILE A 197 -6.56 11.44 -20.20
CA ILE A 197 -5.60 10.73 -19.36
C ILE A 197 -4.46 11.66 -18.99
N ASN A 198 -4.11 11.74 -17.72
CA ASN A 198 -2.89 12.42 -17.32
C ASN A 198 -1.84 11.38 -16.90
N ILE A 199 -0.59 11.62 -17.26
CA ILE A 199 0.54 10.76 -16.89
C ILE A 199 1.37 11.52 -15.86
N PHE A 200 1.49 10.98 -14.66
CA PHE A 200 2.37 11.52 -13.63
C PHE A 200 3.74 10.88 -13.75
N ILE A 201 4.79 11.70 -13.86
CA ILE A 201 6.17 11.23 -14.07
C ILE A 201 7.06 11.51 -12.86
N ASP A 202 8.09 10.68 -12.69
CA ASP A 202 9.17 10.91 -11.71
C ASP A 202 10.18 11.94 -12.20
N GLU A 203 11.22 12.22 -11.39
CA GLU A 203 12.25 13.20 -11.76
C GLU A 203 13.15 12.75 -12.93
N GLN A 204 13.09 11.48 -13.33
CA GLN A 204 13.78 10.95 -14.51
C GLN A 204 12.90 11.03 -15.77
N GLY A 205 11.64 11.44 -15.64
CA GLY A 205 10.68 11.49 -16.74
C GLY A 205 9.96 10.17 -16.97
N GLU A 206 10.11 9.19 -16.08
CA GLU A 206 9.48 7.87 -16.24
C GLU A 206 8.04 7.88 -15.72
N PRO A 207 7.09 7.22 -16.40
CA PRO A 207 5.71 7.12 -15.92
C PRO A 207 5.61 6.45 -14.55
N LEU A 208 4.94 7.13 -13.62
CA LEU A 208 4.75 6.72 -12.24
C LEU A 208 3.29 6.36 -11.95
N LEU A 209 2.35 7.22 -12.36
CA LEU A 209 0.90 7.00 -12.23
C LEU A 209 0.16 7.43 -13.50
N MET A 210 -1.02 6.85 -13.71
CA MET A 210 -1.96 7.27 -14.74
C MET A 210 -3.27 7.70 -14.09
N GLU A 211 -3.69 8.94 -14.35
CA GLU A 211 -4.97 9.47 -13.93
C GLU A 211 -6.00 9.38 -15.06
N LYS A 212 -7.24 9.03 -14.70
CA LYS A 212 -8.39 9.14 -15.60
C LYS A 212 -9.20 10.38 -15.29
N MET A 213 -9.55 11.14 -16.32
CA MET A 213 -10.36 12.36 -16.22
C MET A 213 -11.58 12.25 -17.13
N ASN A 214 -12.71 12.82 -16.68
CA ASN A 214 -14.00 12.80 -17.37
C ASN A 214 -14.54 11.38 -17.67
N MET A 215 -14.21 10.44 -16.79
CA MET A 215 -14.50 9.00 -16.92
C MET A 215 -14.99 8.44 -15.58
N GLY A 216 -16.19 8.86 -15.15
CA GLY A 216 -16.75 8.56 -13.82
C GLY A 216 -16.28 9.56 -12.77
N ASP A 217 -15.95 9.09 -11.55
CA ASP A 217 -15.35 9.94 -10.51
C ASP A 217 -14.01 10.50 -11.02
N ASN A 218 -13.90 11.82 -11.12
CA ASN A 218 -12.64 12.48 -11.49
C ASN A 218 -11.60 12.31 -10.38
N HIS A 219 -10.33 12.48 -10.75
CA HIS A 219 -9.20 12.47 -9.83
C HIS A 219 -8.92 11.13 -9.13
N SER A 220 -9.10 10.03 -9.86
CA SER A 220 -8.52 8.74 -9.47
C SER A 220 -7.40 8.37 -10.42
N CYS A 221 -6.29 7.92 -9.84
CA CYS A 221 -5.15 7.43 -10.59
C CYS A 221 -4.70 6.05 -10.11
N ILE A 222 -4.02 5.33 -10.97
CA ILE A 222 -3.42 4.03 -10.69
C ILE A 222 -1.90 4.16 -10.78
N SER A 223 -1.16 3.59 -9.84
CA SER A 223 0.30 3.51 -9.95
C SER A 223 0.71 2.51 -11.02
N LEU A 224 1.67 2.90 -11.86
CA LEU A 224 2.26 2.07 -12.89
C LEU A 224 3.54 1.38 -12.40
N ARG A 225 4.14 1.91 -11.34
CA ARG A 225 5.32 1.38 -10.64
C ARG A 225 5.07 1.37 -9.13
N PRO A 226 5.89 0.66 -8.33
CA PRO A 226 5.86 0.80 -6.89
C PRO A 226 6.14 2.24 -6.46
N VAL A 227 5.51 2.69 -5.38
CA VAL A 227 5.67 4.02 -4.78
C VAL A 227 5.73 3.90 -3.26
N ILE A 228 6.29 4.88 -2.56
CA ILE A 228 6.22 4.99 -1.10
C ILE A 228 5.21 6.07 -0.72
N MET A 229 4.45 5.84 0.34
CA MET A 229 3.66 6.90 0.99
C MET A 229 3.66 6.70 2.50
N ASN A 230 4.06 7.74 3.25
CA ASN A 230 4.24 7.71 4.70
C ASN A 230 5.01 6.47 5.20
N GLY A 231 6.11 6.15 4.51
CA GLY A 231 6.93 4.99 4.83
C GLY A 231 6.41 3.63 4.37
N VAL A 232 5.24 3.56 3.72
CA VAL A 232 4.69 2.29 3.20
C VAL A 232 4.96 2.14 1.72
N ARG A 233 5.65 1.05 1.30
CA ARG A 233 5.75 0.70 -0.12
C ARG A 233 4.41 0.17 -0.60
N LEU A 234 3.86 0.81 -1.62
CA LEU A 234 2.65 0.45 -2.31
C LEU A 234 3.03 -0.17 -3.66
N PRO A 235 2.50 -1.36 -4.01
CA PRO A 235 2.84 -1.99 -5.28
C PRO A 235 2.25 -1.21 -6.46
N ALA A 236 2.77 -1.49 -7.64
CA ALA A 236 2.14 -1.08 -8.88
C ALA A 236 0.69 -1.63 -8.95
N GLY A 237 -0.23 -0.91 -9.58
CA GLY A 237 -1.66 -1.23 -9.56
C GLY A 237 -2.39 -0.76 -8.30
N SER A 238 -1.76 0.08 -7.47
CA SER A 238 -2.40 0.75 -6.33
C SER A 238 -3.31 1.88 -6.81
N LEU A 239 -4.51 1.98 -6.23
CA LEU A 239 -5.47 3.03 -6.57
C LEU A 239 -5.33 4.21 -5.62
N PHE A 240 -5.27 5.40 -6.18
CA PHE A 240 -5.18 6.66 -5.44
C PHE A 240 -6.29 7.62 -5.85
N SER A 241 -6.63 8.52 -4.94
CA SER A 241 -7.29 9.78 -5.25
C SER A 241 -6.26 10.89 -5.24
N VAL A 242 -6.40 11.82 -6.18
CA VAL A 242 -5.66 13.08 -6.23
C VAL A 242 -6.65 14.23 -6.21
N ASP A 243 -6.15 15.44 -6.06
CA ASP A 243 -6.93 16.67 -6.18
C ASP A 243 -5.94 17.80 -6.39
N TYR A 244 -6.15 18.56 -7.45
CA TYR A 244 -5.27 19.64 -7.87
C TYR A 244 -5.98 20.48 -8.91
N ASP A 245 -5.57 21.74 -9.02
CA ASP A 245 -6.00 22.63 -10.10
C ASP A 245 -5.02 22.54 -11.27
N ILE A 246 -5.41 21.87 -12.34
CA ILE A 246 -4.58 21.69 -13.54
C ILE A 246 -4.14 23.02 -14.17
N THR A 247 -4.89 24.11 -13.95
CA THR A 247 -4.53 25.43 -14.47
C THR A 247 -3.33 26.03 -13.74
N GLN A 248 -3.09 25.63 -12.48
CA GLN A 248 -1.97 26.08 -11.66
C GLN A 248 -0.68 25.30 -11.93
N ILE A 249 -0.76 24.16 -12.63
CA ILE A 249 0.40 23.37 -13.00
C ILE A 249 1.12 24.03 -14.18
N ALA A 250 2.27 24.64 -13.90
CA ALA A 250 3.09 25.35 -14.88
C ALA A 250 3.82 24.39 -15.85
N GLN A 251 4.41 23.31 -15.33
CA GLN A 251 5.28 22.40 -16.09
C GLN A 251 4.53 21.16 -16.61
N LYS A 252 3.36 21.36 -17.23
CA LYS A 252 2.62 20.26 -17.89
C LYS A 252 2.87 20.26 -19.39
N ILE A 253 2.97 19.08 -19.97
CA ILE A 253 3.20 18.87 -21.41
C ILE A 253 1.97 18.16 -21.97
N PRO A 254 1.38 18.58 -23.10
CA PRO A 254 0.32 17.83 -23.73
C PRO A 254 0.80 16.41 -24.07
N ASN A 255 -0.04 15.41 -23.83
CA ASN A 255 0.21 14.06 -24.29
C ASN A 255 0.29 14.00 -25.83
N GLN A 256 1.00 12.99 -26.35
CA GLN A 256 1.12 12.78 -27.79
C GLN A 256 -0.15 12.22 -28.46
N GLU A 257 -0.72 11.12 -27.95
CA GLU A 257 -1.80 10.40 -28.66
C GLU A 257 -3.20 10.76 -28.15
N TYR A 258 -3.35 10.88 -26.83
CA TYR A 258 -4.65 11.10 -26.18
C TYR A 258 -4.76 12.50 -25.57
N SER A 259 -5.99 12.99 -25.40
CA SER A 259 -6.22 14.23 -24.64
C SER A 259 -5.73 14.10 -23.19
N GLY A 260 -5.14 15.17 -22.66
CA GLY A 260 -4.61 15.25 -21.29
C GLY A 260 -3.13 15.66 -21.29
N TYR A 261 -2.46 15.47 -20.16
CA TYR A 261 -1.11 16.01 -19.95
C TYR A 261 -0.17 15.04 -19.23
N ILE A 262 1.11 15.16 -19.55
CA ILE A 262 2.24 14.69 -18.77
C ILE A 262 2.54 15.73 -17.69
N ILE A 263 2.59 15.31 -16.43
CA ILE A 263 2.68 16.19 -15.27
C ILE A 263 3.75 15.64 -14.30
N PRO A 264 4.72 16.43 -13.84
CA PRO A 264 5.62 16.03 -12.75
C PRO A 264 4.82 15.70 -11.49
N HIS A 265 5.04 14.52 -10.89
CA HIS A 265 4.28 14.09 -9.71
C HIS A 265 4.40 15.06 -8.52
N ASN A 266 5.53 15.77 -8.41
CA ASN A 266 5.79 16.77 -7.37
C ASN A 266 4.98 18.07 -7.55
N ALA A 267 4.33 18.27 -8.70
CA ALA A 267 3.39 19.36 -8.95
C ALA A 267 1.97 19.05 -8.42
N ILE A 268 1.72 17.83 -7.95
CA ILE A 268 0.44 17.42 -7.38
C ILE A 268 0.43 17.70 -5.87
N ASP A 269 -0.64 18.34 -5.38
CA ASP A 269 -0.73 18.78 -3.99
C ASP A 269 -0.72 17.64 -2.98
N GLY A 270 -1.20 16.47 -3.39
CA GLY A 270 -0.99 15.22 -2.68
C GLY A 270 -1.81 14.07 -3.25
N PHE A 271 -1.46 12.88 -2.80
CA PHE A 271 -2.08 11.61 -3.13
C PHE A 271 -2.74 11.03 -1.88
N TRP A 272 -3.82 10.29 -2.09
CA TRP A 272 -4.49 9.53 -1.03
C TRP A 272 -4.71 8.10 -1.52
N PHE A 273 -4.12 7.12 -0.84
CA PHE A 273 -4.24 5.71 -1.18
C PHE A 273 -5.63 5.20 -0.83
N LEU A 274 -6.27 4.49 -1.75
CA LEU A 274 -7.63 3.99 -1.59
C LEU A 274 -7.65 2.49 -1.29
N ARG A 275 -6.96 1.70 -2.12
CA ARG A 275 -6.87 0.24 -2.05
C ARG A 275 -5.97 -0.30 -3.16
N LEU A 276 -5.67 -1.60 -3.11
CA LEU A 276 -5.16 -2.31 -4.27
C LEU A 276 -6.28 -2.56 -5.29
N THR A 277 -5.93 -2.52 -6.58
CA THR A 277 -6.81 -2.96 -7.67
C THR A 277 -6.49 -4.40 -8.06
N THR A 278 -7.37 -5.01 -8.86
CA THR A 278 -7.08 -6.32 -9.47
C THR A 278 -5.83 -6.31 -10.36
N LEU A 279 -5.44 -5.15 -10.89
CA LEU A 279 -4.23 -4.99 -11.70
C LEU A 279 -2.93 -5.03 -10.89
N ALA A 280 -3.00 -4.98 -9.55
CA ALA A 280 -1.83 -5.18 -8.69
C ALA A 280 -1.37 -6.64 -8.61
N VAL A 281 -2.16 -7.58 -9.15
CA VAL A 281 -1.91 -9.01 -9.13
C VAL A 281 -1.99 -9.57 -10.55
N SER A 282 -1.16 -10.57 -10.84
CA SER A 282 -1.12 -11.24 -12.14
C SER A 282 -2.48 -11.87 -12.50
N PRO A 283 -2.89 -11.88 -13.77
CA PRO A 283 -4.24 -12.31 -14.17
C PRO A 283 -4.66 -13.68 -13.63
N VAL A 284 -3.75 -14.65 -13.61
CA VAL A 284 -3.97 -16.02 -13.12
C VAL A 284 -4.30 -16.10 -11.62
N HIS A 285 -3.95 -15.08 -10.83
CA HIS A 285 -4.14 -15.08 -9.38
C HIS A 285 -5.30 -14.18 -8.92
N ARG A 286 -5.86 -13.33 -9.79
CA ARG A 286 -6.92 -12.36 -9.44
C ARG A 286 -8.17 -12.99 -8.84
N LYS A 287 -8.62 -14.12 -9.40
CA LYS A 287 -9.81 -14.82 -8.89
C LYS A 287 -9.62 -15.25 -7.43
N ARG A 288 -8.42 -15.74 -7.08
CA ARG A 288 -8.09 -16.15 -5.71
C ARG A 288 -7.92 -14.93 -4.80
N ALA A 289 -7.20 -13.91 -5.26
CA ALA A 289 -6.86 -12.74 -4.46
C ALA A 289 -8.07 -11.82 -4.14
N PHE A 290 -8.95 -11.62 -5.12
CA PHE A 290 -10.04 -10.65 -5.04
C PHE A 290 -11.44 -11.28 -5.02
N SER A 291 -11.56 -12.60 -5.20
CA SER A 291 -12.79 -13.38 -5.00
C SER A 291 -14.02 -12.69 -5.62
N THR A 292 -14.99 -12.32 -4.79
CA THR A 292 -16.24 -11.68 -5.18
C THR A 292 -16.02 -10.38 -5.95
N HIS A 293 -15.00 -9.58 -5.61
CA HIS A 293 -14.72 -8.35 -6.37
C HIS A 293 -14.34 -8.67 -7.82
N PHE A 294 -13.47 -9.65 -8.05
CA PHE A 294 -13.13 -10.08 -9.41
C PHE A 294 -14.34 -10.70 -10.14
N GLU A 295 -15.13 -11.53 -9.46
CA GLU A 295 -16.34 -12.11 -10.03
C GLU A 295 -17.36 -11.04 -10.44
N GLN A 296 -17.53 -9.99 -9.64
CA GLN A 296 -18.34 -8.83 -9.98
C GLN A 296 -17.80 -8.08 -11.20
N GLN A 297 -16.47 -7.95 -11.35
CA GLN A 297 -15.90 -7.35 -12.56
C GLN A 297 -16.30 -8.13 -13.81
N VAL A 298 -16.21 -9.46 -13.76
CA VAL A 298 -16.59 -10.34 -14.86
C VAL A 298 -18.10 -10.28 -15.12
N ALA A 299 -18.92 -10.40 -14.08
CA ALA A 299 -20.38 -10.41 -14.19
C ALA A 299 -20.94 -9.08 -14.72
N ASN A 300 -20.31 -7.95 -14.37
CA ASN A 300 -20.68 -6.62 -14.86
C ASN A 300 -20.09 -6.29 -16.24
N GLY A 301 -19.41 -7.25 -16.89
CA GLY A 301 -18.87 -7.07 -18.23
C GLY A 301 -17.76 -6.01 -18.31
N LEU A 302 -16.93 -5.88 -17.26
CA LEU A 302 -15.75 -5.03 -17.33
C LEU A 302 -14.80 -5.53 -18.43
N PHE A 303 -13.96 -4.62 -18.93
CA PHE A 303 -13.14 -4.89 -20.10
C PHE A 303 -11.98 -5.85 -19.80
N SER A 304 -12.12 -7.13 -20.15
CA SER A 304 -11.06 -8.15 -20.05
C SER A 304 -10.33 -8.24 -18.69
N PRO A 305 -11.00 -8.15 -17.53
CA PRO A 305 -10.34 -8.14 -16.22
C PRO A 305 -9.51 -9.42 -15.95
N GLY A 306 -9.81 -10.53 -16.61
CA GLY A 306 -9.10 -11.79 -16.47
C GLY A 306 -7.82 -11.92 -17.31
N THR A 307 -7.52 -10.95 -18.19
CA THR A 307 -6.33 -11.02 -19.05
C THR A 307 -5.54 -9.72 -19.13
N THR A 308 -6.15 -8.56 -18.80
CA THR A 308 -5.45 -7.28 -18.87
C THR A 308 -4.25 -7.24 -17.92
N GLU A 309 -3.07 -6.87 -18.41
CA GLU A 309 -1.85 -6.73 -17.60
C GLU A 309 -1.57 -5.26 -17.27
N LEU A 310 -0.92 -5.00 -16.14
CA LEU A 310 -0.52 -3.64 -15.78
C LEU A 310 0.46 -3.04 -16.80
N GLN A 311 1.31 -3.88 -17.41
CA GLN A 311 2.22 -3.47 -18.46
C GLN A 311 1.49 -2.78 -19.63
N GLN A 312 0.28 -3.19 -19.96
CA GLN A 312 -0.49 -2.55 -21.03
C GLN A 312 -0.87 -1.10 -20.70
N LEU A 313 -1.05 -0.75 -19.42
CA LEU A 313 -1.22 0.64 -19.00
C LEU A 313 0.10 1.40 -19.08
N MET A 314 1.21 0.76 -18.72
CA MET A 314 2.54 1.34 -18.87
C MET A 314 2.84 1.66 -20.35
N ASP A 315 2.54 0.74 -21.27
CA ASP A 315 2.74 0.93 -22.70
C ASP A 315 1.92 2.11 -23.24
N VAL A 316 0.69 2.28 -22.75
CA VAL A 316 -0.14 3.45 -23.09
C VAL A 316 0.47 4.74 -22.55
N ALA A 317 0.98 4.73 -21.31
CA ALA A 317 1.62 5.88 -20.71
C ALA A 317 2.89 6.28 -21.48
N LEU A 318 3.75 5.33 -21.80
CA LEU A 318 4.97 5.54 -22.59
C LEU A 318 4.67 6.14 -23.97
N ALA A 319 3.63 5.66 -24.65
CA ALA A 319 3.20 6.21 -25.93
C ALA A 319 2.74 7.69 -25.86
N GLN A 320 2.51 8.25 -24.67
CA GLN A 320 2.19 9.68 -24.53
C GLN A 320 3.43 10.57 -24.44
N LEU A 321 4.61 9.99 -24.13
CA LEU A 321 5.87 10.70 -23.92
C LEU A 321 6.69 10.88 -25.21
N GLU A 322 6.41 10.09 -26.26
CA GLU A 322 7.09 10.11 -27.57
C GLU A 322 6.62 11.26 -28.47
#